data_AF-A0A3M2ITS7-F1
#
_entry.id   AF-A0A3M2ITS7-F1
#
_cell.length_a   1.000
_cell.length_b   1.000
_cell.length_c   1.000
_cell.angle_alpha   90.00
_cell.angle_beta   90.00
_cell.angle_gamma   90.00
#
_symmetry.space_group_name_H-M   'P 1'
#
loop_
_entity.id
_entity.type
_entity.pdbx_description
1 polymer ?
#
loop_
_entity_poly.entity_id
_entity_poly.type
_entity_poly.pdbx_seq_one_letter_code
_entity_poly.pdbx_strand_id
1 'polypeptide(L)'
;RVATGALRATVLAATWRPDLGGRGEPVVPPLAQVLARLHQAAGAGWLDDADLGRVRAVGAPPRDLTGLGPAPAGDEAAERLALLTRTVAATRVPALLVAAVVHGEVLAVRPFAAGNGVVARAAARMLLSGRGLDPTGAVVPEVAWSGTPHPYLAAAARFATGTPEGVAGWVSAVADAVVAGAGEGRVVADAVLAGRLGG
;
A
#
# COMPACT_ATOMS: atom_id res chain seq x y z
N ARG A 1 12.74 -14.80 2.05
CA ARG A 1 13.34 -13.44 2.11
C ARG A 1 12.30 -12.37 1.78
N VAL A 2 11.66 -12.39 0.60
CA VAL A 2 10.57 -11.45 0.25
C VAL A 2 9.38 -11.50 1.21
N ALA A 3 8.90 -12.70 1.58
CA ALA A 3 7.81 -12.86 2.55
C ALA A 3 8.14 -12.24 3.93
N THR A 4 9.37 -12.44 4.40
CA THR A 4 9.86 -11.82 5.65
C THR A 4 9.90 -10.29 5.54
N GLY A 5 10.32 -9.76 4.39
CA GLY A 5 10.29 -8.32 4.11
C GLY A 5 8.86 -7.77 4.11
N ALA A 6 7.91 -8.48 3.49
CA ALA A 6 6.50 -8.10 3.52
C ALA A 6 5.96 -8.04 4.95
N LEU A 7 6.26 -9.04 5.78
CA LEU A 7 5.89 -9.02 7.19
C LEU A 7 6.48 -7.81 7.93
N ARG A 8 7.77 -7.50 7.74
CA ARG A 8 8.41 -6.34 8.36
C ARG A 8 7.77 -5.02 7.94
N ALA A 9 7.43 -4.86 6.66
CA ALA A 9 6.75 -3.68 6.16
C ALA A 9 5.35 -3.52 6.77
N THR A 10 4.58 -4.62 6.88
CA THR A 10 3.27 -4.62 7.55
C THR A 10 3.39 -4.28 9.04
N VAL A 11 4.35 -4.85 9.75
CA VAL A 11 4.60 -4.52 11.17
C VAL A 11 4.97 -3.05 11.32
N LEU A 12 5.86 -2.52 10.46
CA LEU A 12 6.22 -1.11 10.47
C LEU A 12 5.00 -0.21 10.20
N ALA A 13 4.17 -0.54 9.20
CA ALA A 13 2.94 0.20 8.91
C ALA A 13 2.01 0.28 10.13
N ALA A 14 1.90 -0.81 10.89
CA ALA A 14 1.07 -0.88 12.08
C ALA A 14 1.54 0.02 13.24
N THR A 15 2.79 0.51 13.22
CA THR A 15 3.34 1.43 14.22
C THR A 15 2.81 2.86 14.10
N TRP A 16 2.20 3.21 12.96
CA TRP A 16 1.55 4.51 12.71
C TRP A 16 0.04 4.47 12.91
N ARG A 17 -0.49 3.41 13.51
CA ARG A 17 -1.92 3.37 13.88
C ARG A 17 -2.19 4.33 15.04
N PRO A 18 -3.39 4.92 15.09
CA PRO A 18 -3.81 5.68 16.26
C PRO A 18 -3.89 4.78 17.50
N ASP A 19 -3.64 5.36 18.68
CA ASP A 19 -3.93 4.69 19.94
C ASP A 19 -5.43 4.47 20.09
N LEU A 20 -5.85 3.24 20.37
CA LEU A 20 -7.27 2.92 20.57
C LEU A 20 -7.80 3.63 21.81
N GLY A 21 -8.83 4.47 21.63
CA GLY A 21 -9.40 5.30 22.71
C GLY A 21 -8.56 6.54 23.04
N GLY A 22 -7.42 6.74 22.36
CA GLY A 22 -6.64 7.97 22.44
C GLY A 22 -7.38 9.14 21.78
N ARG A 23 -7.15 10.35 22.30
CA ARG A 23 -7.68 11.60 21.70
C ARG A 23 -6.68 12.28 20.75
N GLY A 24 -5.47 11.73 20.62
CA GLY A 24 -4.41 12.28 19.78
C GLY A 24 -4.49 11.74 18.34
N GLU A 25 -4.21 12.61 17.37
CA GLU A 25 -4.01 12.20 15.98
C GLU A 25 -2.62 11.56 15.84
N PRO A 26 -2.48 10.39 15.20
CA PRO A 26 -1.19 9.75 15.03
C PRO A 26 -0.25 10.63 14.21
N VAL A 27 0.96 10.87 14.74
CA VAL A 27 1.97 11.66 14.03
C VAL A 27 2.61 10.78 12.96
N VAL A 28 2.11 10.92 11.73
CA VAL A 28 2.64 10.19 10.57
C VAL A 28 3.65 11.08 9.84
N PRO A 29 4.86 10.57 9.51
CA PRO A 29 5.80 11.30 8.67
C PRO A 29 5.21 11.63 7.27
N PRO A 30 5.83 12.55 6.52
CA PRO A 30 5.45 12.77 5.12
C PRO A 30 5.42 11.47 4.32
N LEU A 31 4.45 11.33 3.40
CA LEU A 31 4.21 10.08 2.66
C LEU A 31 5.48 9.54 1.99
N ALA A 32 6.29 10.38 1.36
CA ALA A 32 7.57 9.95 0.77
C ALA A 32 8.50 9.27 1.78
N GLN A 33 8.59 9.79 3.02
CA GLN A 33 9.40 9.19 4.08
C GLN A 33 8.80 7.88 4.58
N VAL A 34 7.47 7.79 4.68
CA VAL A 34 6.76 6.54 4.99
C VAL A 34 7.11 5.48 3.96
N LEU A 35 6.97 5.78 2.66
CA LEU A 35 7.23 4.83 1.59
C LEU A 35 8.69 4.39 1.55
N ALA A 36 9.64 5.30 1.78
CA ALA A 36 11.06 4.97 1.89
C ALA A 36 11.33 3.99 3.04
N ARG A 37 10.76 4.24 4.23
CA ARG A 37 10.93 3.37 5.40
C ARG A 37 10.25 2.01 5.20
N LEU A 38 9.06 1.99 4.60
CA LEU A 38 8.39 0.75 4.20
C LEU A 38 9.22 -0.05 3.20
N HIS A 39 9.83 0.62 2.21
CA HIS A 39 10.70 -0.04 1.23
C HIS A 39 11.98 -0.59 1.87
N GLN A 40 12.60 0.13 2.82
CA GLN A 40 13.72 -0.40 3.59
C GLN A 40 13.33 -1.69 4.34
N ALA A 41 12.20 -1.68 5.04
CA ALA A 41 11.69 -2.86 5.74
C ALA A 41 11.36 -4.02 4.77
N ALA A 42 10.76 -3.70 3.63
CA ALA A 42 10.36 -4.66 2.60
C ALA A 42 11.56 -5.30 1.89
N GLY A 43 12.59 -4.51 1.55
CA GLY A 43 13.75 -4.91 0.76
C GLY A 43 14.90 -5.52 1.57
N ALA A 44 14.94 -5.28 2.89
CA ALA A 44 16.04 -5.71 3.74
C ALA A 44 16.32 -7.22 3.63
N GLY A 45 17.58 -7.54 3.30
CA GLY A 45 18.07 -8.92 3.18
C GLY A 45 17.86 -9.57 1.80
N TRP A 46 17.34 -8.84 0.80
CA TRP A 46 17.26 -9.33 -0.58
C TRP A 46 17.41 -8.27 -1.68
N LEU A 47 17.44 -6.98 -1.33
CA LEU A 47 17.89 -5.90 -2.20
C LEU A 47 19.25 -5.37 -1.77
N ASP A 48 19.95 -4.72 -2.69
CA ASP A 48 21.21 -4.05 -2.41
C ASP A 48 20.97 -2.84 -1.49
N ASP A 49 21.83 -2.65 -0.50
CA ASP A 49 21.69 -1.57 0.50
C ASP A 49 21.69 -0.17 -0.13
N ALA A 50 22.31 -0.03 -1.31
CA ALA A 50 22.27 1.19 -2.11
C ALA A 50 20.85 1.52 -2.62
N ASP A 51 20.01 0.52 -2.89
CA ASP A 51 18.64 0.70 -3.40
C ASP A 51 17.61 0.90 -2.27
N LEU A 52 17.93 0.50 -1.03
CA LEU A 52 16.96 0.49 0.07
C LEU A 52 16.44 1.89 0.42
N GLY A 53 15.12 2.04 0.37
CA GLY A 53 14.41 3.30 0.64
C GLY A 53 14.63 4.42 -0.36
N ARG A 54 15.27 4.17 -1.51
CA ARG A 54 15.56 5.21 -2.51
C ARG A 54 14.72 5.02 -3.77
N VAL A 55 14.22 6.12 -4.31
CA VAL A 55 13.63 6.11 -5.65
C VAL A 55 14.70 5.66 -6.64
N ARG A 56 14.34 4.79 -7.57
CA ARG A 56 15.26 4.24 -8.58
C ARG A 56 15.88 5.34 -9.43
N ALA A 57 17.12 5.13 -9.85
CA ALA A 57 17.87 6.07 -10.67
C ALA A 57 17.28 6.22 -12.09
N VAL A 58 17.63 7.32 -12.75
CA VAL A 58 17.32 7.53 -14.17
C VAL A 58 17.90 6.39 -15.01
N GLY A 59 17.11 5.84 -15.93
CA GLY A 59 17.52 4.72 -16.77
C GLY A 59 17.46 3.34 -16.10
N ALA A 60 17.18 3.26 -14.79
CA ALA A 60 16.96 1.99 -14.10
C ALA A 60 15.47 1.58 -14.17
N PRO A 61 15.12 0.49 -14.89
CA PRO A 61 13.75 -0.01 -14.88
C PRO A 61 13.42 -0.71 -13.55
N PRO A 62 12.15 -0.70 -13.10
CA PRO A 62 11.74 -1.54 -11.99
C PRO A 62 11.86 -3.02 -12.35
N ARG A 63 12.26 -3.84 -11.38
CA ARG A 63 12.47 -5.30 -11.51
C ARG A 63 11.25 -6.13 -11.12
N ASP A 64 10.16 -5.49 -10.71
CA ASP A 64 8.91 -6.13 -10.31
C ASP A 64 7.70 -5.56 -11.06
N LEU A 65 6.54 -6.22 -10.88
CA LEU A 65 5.26 -5.80 -11.48
C LEU A 65 5.32 -5.62 -13.00
N THR A 66 6.07 -6.50 -13.68
CA THR A 66 6.11 -6.57 -15.14
C THR A 66 4.71 -6.89 -15.66
N GLY A 67 4.18 -6.08 -16.57
CA GLY A 67 2.83 -6.26 -17.14
C GLY A 67 1.82 -5.15 -16.80
N LEU A 68 2.20 -4.15 -15.99
CA LEU A 68 1.38 -2.97 -15.71
C LEU A 68 1.57 -1.81 -16.71
N GLY A 69 2.16 -2.08 -17.88
CA GLY A 69 2.58 -1.05 -18.84
C GLY A 69 3.94 -0.42 -18.52
N PRO A 70 4.37 0.58 -19.31
CA PRO A 70 5.63 1.27 -19.09
C PRO A 70 5.63 2.00 -17.74
N ALA A 71 6.75 1.94 -17.03
CA ALA A 71 6.98 2.77 -15.84
C ALA A 71 7.60 4.11 -16.28
N PRO A 72 7.30 5.22 -15.58
CA PRO A 72 7.98 6.50 -15.83
C PRO A 72 9.50 6.39 -15.64
N ALA A 73 10.28 7.37 -16.09
CA ALA A 73 11.71 7.42 -15.76
C ALA A 73 11.91 7.68 -14.24
N GLY A 74 13.14 7.50 -13.74
CA GLY A 74 13.42 7.59 -12.30
C GLY A 74 13.20 9.00 -11.71
N ASP A 75 13.56 10.02 -12.47
CA ASP A 75 13.31 11.44 -12.19
C ASP A 75 11.81 11.77 -12.20
N GLU A 76 11.09 11.36 -13.25
CA GLU A 76 9.63 11.51 -13.31
C GLU A 76 8.93 10.76 -12.16
N ALA A 77 9.41 9.58 -11.78
CA ALA A 77 8.91 8.85 -10.63
C ALA A 77 9.09 9.62 -9.31
N ALA A 78 10.24 10.30 -9.14
CA ALA A 78 10.50 11.16 -8.00
C ALA A 78 9.57 12.38 -7.97
N GLU A 79 9.36 13.03 -9.12
CA GLU A 79 8.43 14.16 -9.25
C GLU A 79 6.99 13.77 -8.94
N ARG A 80 6.50 12.65 -9.51
CA ARG A 80 5.17 12.11 -9.23
C ARG A 80 5.00 11.77 -7.75
N LEU A 81 6.02 11.20 -7.11
CA LEU A 81 5.96 10.88 -5.69
C LEU A 81 5.94 12.14 -4.81
N ALA A 82 6.69 13.18 -5.18
CA ALA A 82 6.66 14.47 -4.51
C ALA A 82 5.29 15.14 -4.65
N LEU A 83 4.68 15.09 -5.83
CA LEU A 83 3.31 15.57 -6.06
C LEU A 83 2.31 14.79 -5.21
N LEU A 84 2.33 13.46 -5.25
CA LEU A 84 1.46 12.60 -4.45
C LEU A 84 1.55 12.93 -2.96
N THR A 85 2.78 13.13 -2.45
CA THR A 85 3.03 13.50 -1.05
C THR A 85 2.35 14.81 -0.68
N ARG A 86 2.48 15.86 -1.51
CA ARG A 86 1.81 17.15 -1.28
C ARG A 86 0.29 17.04 -1.37
N THR A 87 -0.22 16.29 -2.36
CA THR A 87 -1.66 16.07 -2.55
C THR A 87 -2.27 15.36 -1.35
N VAL A 88 -1.63 14.31 -0.83
CA VAL A 88 -2.11 13.57 0.34
C VAL A 88 -2.08 14.44 1.59
N ALA A 89 -1.06 15.30 1.76
CA ALA A 89 -0.99 16.22 2.89
C ALA A 89 -2.11 17.30 2.86
N ALA A 90 -2.52 17.75 1.69
CA ALA A 90 -3.52 18.81 1.54
C ALA A 90 -4.98 18.31 1.48
N THR A 91 -5.20 17.04 1.14
CA THR A 91 -6.54 16.51 0.85
C THR A 91 -7.33 16.08 2.09
N ARG A 92 -8.63 16.35 2.06
CA ARG A 92 -9.63 15.95 3.07
C ARG A 92 -10.66 14.93 2.55
N VAL A 93 -10.40 14.33 1.39
CA VAL A 93 -11.29 13.29 0.83
C VAL A 93 -11.30 12.04 1.73
N PRO A 94 -12.35 11.19 1.64
CA PRO A 94 -12.45 9.96 2.43
C PRO A 94 -11.19 9.08 2.42
N ALA A 95 -10.89 8.47 3.56
CA ALA A 95 -9.71 7.61 3.76
C ALA A 95 -9.55 6.53 2.68
N LEU A 96 -10.66 5.90 2.27
CA LEU A 96 -10.68 4.90 1.22
C LEU A 96 -10.14 5.44 -0.12
N LEU A 97 -10.54 6.65 -0.52
CA LEU A 97 -10.07 7.26 -1.76
C LEU A 97 -8.58 7.57 -1.69
N VAL A 98 -8.10 8.10 -0.56
CA VAL A 98 -6.66 8.37 -0.39
C VAL A 98 -5.85 7.08 -0.44
N ALA A 99 -6.30 6.04 0.26
CA ALA A 99 -5.64 4.73 0.24
C ALA A 99 -5.63 4.11 -1.17
N ALA A 100 -6.76 4.15 -1.88
CA ALA A 100 -6.87 3.62 -3.24
C ALA A 100 -5.94 4.36 -4.21
N VAL A 101 -5.91 5.69 -4.20
CA VAL A 101 -5.04 6.48 -5.08
C VAL A 101 -3.57 6.26 -4.76
N VAL A 102 -3.16 6.27 -3.48
CA VAL A 102 -1.76 6.01 -3.11
C VAL A 102 -1.36 4.59 -3.51
N HIS A 103 -2.23 3.60 -3.31
CA HIS A 103 -1.97 2.22 -3.74
C HIS A 103 -1.75 2.16 -5.25
N GLY A 104 -2.69 2.69 -6.03
CA GLY A 104 -2.63 2.69 -7.49
C GLY A 104 -1.40 3.43 -8.02
N GLU A 105 -1.09 4.62 -7.49
CA GLU A 105 0.07 5.42 -7.91
C GLU A 105 1.39 4.70 -7.62
N VAL A 106 1.57 4.09 -6.45
CA VAL A 106 2.80 3.34 -6.15
C VAL A 106 2.95 2.14 -7.09
N LEU A 107 1.86 1.45 -7.44
CA LEU A 107 1.89 0.35 -8.40
C LEU A 107 2.16 0.82 -9.83
N ALA A 108 1.64 1.97 -10.25
CA ALA A 108 1.79 2.52 -11.59
C ALA A 108 3.18 3.14 -11.81
N VAL A 109 3.67 3.90 -10.82
CA VAL A 109 4.97 4.60 -10.88
C VAL A 109 6.14 3.66 -10.65
N ARG A 110 5.95 2.64 -9.78
CA ARG A 110 6.98 1.70 -9.35
C ARG A 110 8.25 2.45 -8.93
N PRO A 111 8.19 3.31 -7.89
CA PRO A 111 9.28 4.22 -7.56
C PRO A 111 10.56 3.51 -7.11
N PHE A 112 10.48 2.27 -6.62
CA PHE A 112 11.63 1.52 -6.12
C PHE A 112 12.13 0.47 -7.12
N ALA A 113 13.37 0.02 -6.94
CA ALA A 113 13.98 -0.99 -7.81
C ALA A 113 13.18 -2.33 -7.82
N ALA A 114 12.57 -2.71 -6.70
CA ALA A 114 11.60 -3.81 -6.59
C ALA A 114 10.81 -3.68 -5.28
N GLY A 115 9.84 -4.57 -5.03
CA GLY A 115 9.06 -4.59 -3.78
C GLY A 115 7.93 -3.54 -3.75
N ASN A 116 7.64 -2.90 -4.88
CA ASN A 116 6.64 -1.84 -5.00
C ASN A 116 5.25 -2.33 -4.58
N GLY A 117 4.87 -3.56 -4.93
CA GLY A 117 3.59 -4.15 -4.54
C GLY A 117 3.43 -4.32 -3.02
N VAL A 118 4.52 -4.66 -2.32
CA VAL A 118 4.51 -4.78 -0.85
C VAL A 118 4.35 -3.41 -0.21
N VAL A 119 5.14 -2.44 -0.66
CA VAL A 119 5.09 -1.06 -0.17
C VAL A 119 3.72 -0.44 -0.39
N ALA A 120 3.12 -0.63 -1.57
CA ALA A 120 1.82 -0.07 -1.91
C ALA A 120 0.71 -0.60 -0.99
N ARG A 121 0.69 -1.91 -0.71
CA ARG A 121 -0.29 -2.51 0.21
C ARG A 121 -0.09 -2.06 1.65
N ALA A 122 1.16 -2.03 2.13
CA ALA A 122 1.47 -1.57 3.48
C ALA A 122 1.09 -0.09 3.69
N ALA A 123 1.35 0.77 2.69
CA ALA A 123 0.97 2.18 2.72
C ALA A 123 -0.55 2.36 2.69
N ALA A 124 -1.26 1.60 1.85
CA ALA A 124 -2.73 1.62 1.79
C ALA A 124 -3.33 1.26 3.16
N ARG A 125 -2.84 0.19 3.79
CA ARG A 125 -3.29 -0.25 5.11
C ARG A 125 -3.03 0.79 6.20
N MET A 126 -1.83 1.39 6.20
CA MET A 126 -1.51 2.49 7.09
C MET A 126 -2.46 3.68 6.90
N LEU A 127 -2.82 4.03 5.67
CA LEU A 127 -3.75 5.14 5.39
C LEU A 127 -5.18 4.82 5.84
N LEU A 128 -5.66 3.59 5.66
CA LEU A 128 -6.97 3.17 6.15
C LEU A 128 -7.04 3.29 7.68
N SER A 129 -5.99 2.87 8.40
CA SER A 129 -5.95 2.98 9.85
C SER A 129 -5.71 4.40 10.35
N GLY A 130 -4.70 5.09 9.82
CA GLY A 130 -4.30 6.43 10.25
C GLY A 130 -5.35 7.51 9.96
N ARG A 131 -6.21 7.32 8.94
CA ARG A 131 -7.33 8.20 8.63
C ARG A 131 -8.67 7.72 9.19
N GLY A 132 -8.66 6.73 10.08
CA GLY A 132 -9.80 6.36 10.92
C GLY A 132 -10.83 5.39 10.31
N LEU A 133 -10.61 4.86 9.09
CA LEU A 133 -11.51 3.87 8.49
C LEU A 133 -11.37 2.49 9.14
N ASP A 134 -10.13 2.11 9.46
CA ASP A 134 -9.82 0.87 10.19
C ASP A 134 -8.85 1.14 11.35
N PRO A 135 -9.27 1.84 12.43
CA PRO A 135 -8.38 2.24 13.52
C PRO A 135 -7.71 1.05 14.21
N THR A 136 -8.36 -0.11 14.21
CA THR A 136 -7.84 -1.35 14.82
C THR A 136 -6.84 -2.06 13.91
N GLY A 137 -6.82 -1.76 12.61
CA GLY A 137 -6.01 -2.47 11.62
C GLY A 137 -6.49 -3.90 11.37
N ALA A 138 -7.75 -4.19 11.66
CA ALA A 138 -8.33 -5.53 11.57
C ALA A 138 -8.73 -5.92 10.14
N VAL A 139 -8.92 -4.93 9.26
CA VAL A 139 -9.26 -5.18 7.86
C VAL A 139 -8.03 -5.76 7.14
N VAL A 140 -8.23 -6.86 6.41
CA VAL A 140 -7.16 -7.54 5.66
C VAL A 140 -7.49 -7.54 4.15
N PRO A 141 -7.36 -6.41 3.44
CA PRO A 141 -7.72 -6.34 2.01
C PRO A 141 -6.92 -7.30 1.13
N GLU A 142 -5.74 -7.70 1.59
CA GLU A 142 -4.81 -8.54 0.85
C GLU A 142 -5.40 -9.90 0.48
N VAL A 143 -6.36 -10.42 1.26
CA VAL A 143 -7.02 -11.71 0.97
C VAL A 143 -7.75 -11.70 -0.36
N ALA A 144 -8.34 -10.56 -0.74
CA ALA A 144 -9.02 -10.40 -2.02
C ALA A 144 -8.00 -10.43 -3.18
N TRP A 145 -6.88 -9.74 -3.03
CA TRP A 145 -5.84 -9.66 -4.05
C TRP A 145 -5.05 -10.96 -4.19
N SER A 146 -4.77 -11.66 -3.09
CA SER A 146 -4.09 -12.96 -3.14
C SER A 146 -4.98 -14.06 -3.71
N GLY A 147 -6.30 -13.97 -3.51
CA GLY A 147 -7.26 -14.91 -4.11
C GLY A 147 -7.45 -14.68 -5.61
N THR A 148 -7.22 -13.46 -6.10
CA THR A 148 -7.42 -13.08 -7.51
C THR A 148 -6.27 -12.21 -8.06
N PRO A 149 -5.04 -12.72 -8.17
CA PRO A 149 -3.87 -11.92 -8.52
C PRO A 149 -3.94 -11.33 -9.94
N HIS A 150 -4.53 -12.04 -10.90
CA HIS A 150 -4.68 -11.53 -12.28
C HIS A 150 -5.68 -10.37 -12.37
N PRO A 151 -6.92 -10.46 -11.84
CA PRO A 151 -7.83 -9.32 -11.75
C PRO A 151 -7.23 -8.10 -11.04
N TYR A 152 -6.50 -8.32 -9.93
CA TYR A 152 -5.81 -7.26 -9.21
C TYR A 152 -4.79 -6.51 -10.08
N LEU A 153 -3.91 -7.24 -10.77
CA LEU A 153 -2.92 -6.64 -11.67
C LEU A 153 -3.58 -5.98 -12.89
N ALA A 154 -4.66 -6.57 -13.43
CA ALA A 154 -5.41 -5.97 -14.54
C ALA A 154 -6.08 -4.65 -14.13
N ALA A 155 -6.65 -4.57 -12.93
CA ALA A 155 -7.22 -3.34 -12.40
C ALA A 155 -6.14 -2.27 -12.17
N ALA A 156 -4.97 -2.66 -11.64
CA ALA A 156 -3.82 -1.76 -11.49
C ALA A 156 -3.28 -1.26 -12.85
N ALA A 157 -3.25 -2.12 -13.87
CA ALA A 157 -2.84 -1.72 -15.22
C ALA A 157 -3.85 -0.74 -15.85
N ARG A 158 -5.15 -0.92 -15.61
CA ARG A 158 -6.19 0.04 -16.02
C ARG A 158 -6.10 1.35 -15.25
N PHE A 159 -5.78 1.33 -13.96
CA PHE A 159 -5.50 2.55 -13.21
C PHE A 159 -4.35 3.34 -13.84
N ALA A 160 -3.28 2.64 -14.24
CA ALA A 160 -2.09 3.25 -14.81
C ALA A 160 -2.32 3.99 -16.15
N THR A 161 -3.45 3.77 -16.83
CA THR A 161 -3.81 4.55 -18.03
C THR A 161 -4.28 5.96 -17.71
N GLY A 162 -4.67 6.23 -16.45
CA GLY A 162 -5.19 7.52 -16.01
C GLY A 162 -6.58 7.87 -16.56
N THR A 163 -7.25 6.96 -17.27
CA THR A 163 -8.60 7.24 -17.78
C THR A 163 -9.62 7.26 -16.64
N PRO A 164 -10.69 8.08 -16.72
CA PRO A 164 -11.73 8.12 -15.69
C PRO A 164 -12.29 6.73 -15.34
N GLU A 165 -12.50 5.88 -16.34
CA GLU A 165 -13.03 4.52 -16.17
C GLU A 165 -12.01 3.60 -15.48
N GLY A 166 -10.72 3.73 -15.82
CA GLY A 166 -9.66 2.95 -15.21
C GLY A 166 -9.47 3.30 -13.73
N VAL A 167 -9.51 4.60 -13.42
CA VAL A 167 -9.44 5.11 -12.05
C VAL A 167 -10.67 4.69 -11.24
N ALA A 168 -11.88 4.87 -11.78
CA ALA A 168 -13.11 4.47 -11.11
C ALA A 168 -13.15 2.95 -10.84
N GLY A 169 -12.80 2.13 -11.85
CA GLY A 169 -12.75 0.68 -11.71
C GLY A 169 -11.76 0.22 -10.63
N TRP A 170 -10.60 0.87 -10.54
CA TRP A 170 -9.63 0.60 -9.47
C TRP A 170 -10.15 0.97 -8.09
N VAL A 171 -10.74 2.16 -7.93
CA VAL A 171 -11.32 2.60 -6.65
C VAL A 171 -12.38 1.62 -6.18
N SER A 172 -13.27 1.17 -7.07
CA SER A 172 -14.26 0.13 -6.77
C SER A 172 -13.60 -1.19 -6.35
N ALA A 173 -12.57 -1.65 -7.06
CA ALA A 173 -11.85 -2.86 -6.71
C ALA A 173 -11.17 -2.79 -5.33
N VAL A 174 -10.64 -1.61 -4.94
CA VAL A 174 -10.10 -1.39 -3.59
C VAL A 174 -11.21 -1.39 -2.55
N ALA A 175 -12.36 -0.77 -2.84
CA ALA A 175 -13.52 -0.80 -1.95
C ALA A 175 -14.01 -2.23 -1.69
N ASP A 176 -14.16 -3.03 -2.74
CA ASP A 176 -14.56 -4.44 -2.66
C ASP A 176 -13.56 -5.25 -1.84
N ALA A 177 -12.25 -5.02 -2.05
CA ALA A 177 -11.21 -5.68 -1.27
C ALA A 177 -11.25 -5.30 0.21
N VAL A 178 -11.55 -4.03 0.55
CA VAL A 178 -11.72 -3.57 1.93
C VAL A 178 -12.94 -4.23 2.58
N VAL A 179 -14.07 -4.33 1.88
CA VAL A 179 -15.28 -5.01 2.38
C VAL A 179 -15.00 -6.50 2.61
N ALA A 180 -14.37 -7.19 1.65
CA ALA A 180 -13.99 -8.58 1.80
C ALA A 180 -13.02 -8.79 2.97
N GLY A 181 -12.02 -7.92 3.09
CA GLY A 181 -11.03 -7.95 4.17
C GLY A 181 -11.62 -7.69 5.55
N ALA A 182 -12.67 -6.85 5.65
CA ALA A 182 -13.42 -6.66 6.89
C ALA A 182 -14.23 -7.90 7.26
N GLY A 183 -14.81 -8.57 6.26
CA GLY A 183 -15.48 -9.86 6.42
C GLY A 183 -14.54 -10.93 6.98
N GLU A 184 -13.33 -11.04 6.44
CA GLU A 184 -12.29 -11.95 6.95
C GLU A 184 -11.85 -11.59 8.37
N GLY A 185 -11.61 -10.30 8.65
CA GLY A 185 -11.25 -9.83 9.99
C GLY A 185 -12.28 -10.23 11.05
N ARG A 186 -13.58 -10.20 10.70
CA ARG A 186 -14.65 -10.70 11.56
C ARG A 186 -14.58 -12.20 11.80
N VAL A 187 -14.33 -13.01 10.76
CA VAL A 187 -14.18 -14.47 10.89
C VAL A 187 -13.05 -14.81 11.87
N VAL A 188 -11.91 -14.14 11.75
CA VAL A 188 -10.77 -14.30 12.66
C VAL A 188 -11.15 -13.89 14.08
N ALA A 189 -11.77 -12.72 14.27
CA ALA A 189 -12.20 -12.25 15.58
C ALA A 189 -13.19 -13.21 16.26
N ASP A 190 -14.17 -13.72 15.52
CA ASP A 190 -15.14 -14.70 16.01
C ASP A 190 -14.49 -16.03 16.38
N ALA A 191 -13.46 -16.45 15.63
CA ALA A 191 -12.71 -17.65 15.93
C ALA A 191 -11.80 -17.51 17.15
N VAL A 192 -11.20 -16.33 17.39
CA VAL A 192 -10.48 -16.02 18.64
C VAL A 192 -11.46 -16.05 19.82
N LEU A 193 -12.60 -15.35 19.71
CA LEU A 193 -13.61 -15.29 20.77
C LEU A 193 -14.14 -16.67 21.17
N ALA A 194 -14.28 -17.57 20.19
CA ALA A 194 -14.74 -18.92 20.40
C ALA A 194 -13.61 -19.92 20.80
N GLY A 195 -12.37 -19.46 20.97
CA GLY A 195 -11.23 -20.31 21.31
C GLY A 195 -10.81 -21.29 20.21
N ARG A 196 -11.22 -21.06 18.95
CA ARG A 196 -10.92 -21.94 17.81
C ARG A 196 -9.58 -21.67 17.13
N LEU A 197 -8.92 -20.58 17.49
CA LEU A 197 -7.57 -20.22 17.00
C LEU A 197 -6.46 -20.55 18.03
N GLY A 198 -6.73 -21.47 18.95
CA GLY A 198 -5.73 -21.97 19.91
C GLY A 198 -4.84 -23.06 19.30
N GLY A 199 -3.57 -22.73 19.12
CA GLY A 199 -2.45 -23.61 18.75
C GLY A 199 -1.14 -22.85 18.76
#